data_AF-A0A2E9QAQ4-F1
#
_entry.id   AF-A0A2E9QAQ4-F1
#
_cell.length_a   1.000
_cell.length_b   1.000
_cell.length_c   1.000
_cell.angle_alpha   90.00
_cell.angle_beta   90.00
_cell.angle_gamma   90.00
#
_symmetry.space_group_name_H-M   'P 1'
#
loop_
_entity.id
_entity.type
_entity.pdbx_description
1 polymer ?
#
loop_
_entity_poly.entity_id
_entity_poly.type
_entity_poly.pdbx_seq_one_letter_code
_entity_poly.pdbx_strand_id
1 'polypeptide(L)'
;MINVALWIFLFLFLAITTILPATAPGSAGSPDTSVFAGQIALMLTWIAFTVYSMYCSYRESLVRTMRKMAALHWGRQIGMDLYLGLIMFCGMIYMVEGSWILALVWLLPTLIYGNLVPLFYAATRLPEIAAGF
;
A
#
# COMPACT_ATOMS: atom_id res chain seq x y z
N MET A 1 -12.70 -8.41 16.89
CA MET A 1 -11.82 -9.59 16.74
C MET A 1 -10.90 -9.30 15.57
N ILE A 2 -9.59 -9.20 15.84
CA ILE A 2 -8.59 -8.98 14.81
C ILE A 2 -8.60 -10.20 13.87
N ASN A 3 -8.68 -9.97 12.57
CA ASN A 3 -8.63 -11.06 11.61
C ASN A 3 -7.15 -11.37 11.33
N VAL A 4 -6.53 -12.12 12.25
CA VAL A 4 -5.08 -12.40 12.27
C VAL A 4 -4.58 -12.91 10.91
N ALA A 5 -5.39 -13.72 10.23
CA ALA A 5 -5.06 -14.26 8.90
C ALA A 5 -4.78 -13.16 7.86
N LEU A 6 -5.54 -12.06 7.85
CA LEU A 6 -5.32 -10.96 6.92
C LEU A 6 -3.96 -10.30 7.21
N TRP A 7 -3.66 -10.02 8.48
CA TRP A 7 -2.41 -9.37 8.87
C TRP A 7 -1.20 -10.26 8.60
N ILE A 8 -1.31 -11.57 8.85
CA ILE A 8 -0.29 -12.54 8.42
C ILE A 8 -0.09 -12.47 6.92
N PHE A 9 -1.16 -12.47 6.13
CA PHE A 9 -1.07 -12.35 4.68
C PHE A 9 -0.35 -11.07 4.24
N LEU A 10 -0.67 -9.91 4.83
CA LEU A 10 0.02 -8.66 4.54
C LEU A 10 1.51 -8.75 4.87
N PHE A 11 1.88 -9.15 6.08
CA PHE A 11 3.29 -9.20 6.49
C PHE A 11 4.09 -10.22 5.69
N LEU A 12 3.47 -11.35 5.36
CA LEU A 12 4.09 -12.38 4.53
C LEU A 12 4.28 -11.86 3.10
N PHE A 13 3.29 -11.18 2.52
CA PHE A 13 3.43 -10.51 1.23
C PHE A 13 4.58 -9.49 1.25
N LEU A 14 4.60 -8.59 2.24
CA LEU A 14 5.65 -7.58 2.37
C LEU A 14 7.02 -8.24 2.51
N ALA A 15 7.16 -9.24 3.39
CA ALA A 15 8.42 -9.97 3.58
C ALA A 15 8.89 -10.66 2.29
N ILE A 16 7.99 -11.31 1.54
CA ILE A 16 8.32 -11.90 0.25
C ILE A 16 8.79 -10.83 -0.73
N THR A 17 8.06 -9.72 -0.84
CA THR A 17 8.43 -8.65 -1.77
C THR A 17 9.78 -8.04 -1.40
N THR A 18 10.14 -7.97 -0.12
CA THR A 18 11.44 -7.47 0.33
C THR A 18 12.61 -8.41 0.07
N ILE A 19 12.37 -9.72 0.01
CA ILE A 19 13.42 -10.73 -0.17
C ILE A 19 13.64 -11.05 -1.66
N LEU A 20 12.59 -10.97 -2.47
CA LEU A 20 12.68 -11.24 -3.91
C LEU A 20 13.42 -10.10 -4.62
N PRO A 21 14.58 -10.36 -5.27
CA PRO A 21 15.40 -9.30 -5.88
C PRO A 21 14.68 -8.42 -6.90
N ALA A 22 13.69 -8.98 -7.60
CA ALA A 22 12.89 -8.26 -8.60
C ALA A 22 11.83 -7.33 -7.99
N THR A 23 11.51 -7.47 -6.70
CA THR A 23 10.52 -6.63 -5.99
C THR A 23 11.07 -6.02 -4.71
N ALA A 24 12.34 -6.33 -4.39
CA ALA A 24 13.02 -5.87 -3.20
C ALA A 24 13.08 -4.34 -3.24
N PRO A 25 12.79 -3.64 -2.13
CA PRO A 25 12.97 -2.19 -1.99
C PRO A 25 14.29 -1.76 -2.62
N GLY A 26 14.28 -0.64 -3.34
CA GLY A 26 15.49 -0.11 -3.98
C GLY A 26 16.55 0.00 -2.89
N SER A 27 17.55 -0.89 -2.94
CA SER A 27 18.42 -1.19 -1.80
C SER A 27 19.51 -0.14 -1.58
N ALA A 28 19.26 1.10 -1.94
CA ALA A 28 20.13 2.22 -1.66
C ALA A 28 19.25 3.42 -1.37
N GLY A 29 19.40 4.01 -0.19
CA GLY A 29 18.90 5.37 0.01
C GLY A 29 19.35 6.22 -1.17
N SER A 30 18.43 7.00 -1.73
CA SER A 30 18.77 7.84 -2.88
C SER A 30 20.02 8.68 -2.55
N PRO A 31 21.01 8.80 -3.47
CA PRO A 31 22.10 9.74 -3.29
C PRO A 31 21.59 11.20 -3.21
N ASP A 32 20.38 11.46 -3.68
CA ASP A 32 19.68 12.73 -3.49
C ASP A 32 19.07 12.81 -2.09
N THR A 33 19.61 13.72 -1.27
CA THR A 33 19.16 14.03 0.09
C THR A 33 17.65 14.33 0.17
N SER A 34 17.07 14.98 -0.84
CA SER A 34 15.65 15.34 -0.86
C SER A 34 14.74 14.13 -1.05
N VAL A 35 15.10 13.25 -1.99
CA VAL A 35 14.40 11.99 -2.24
C VAL A 35 14.54 11.06 -1.03
N PHE A 36 15.73 10.99 -0.44
CA PHE A 36 15.95 10.20 0.78
C PHE A 36 15.11 10.69 1.97
N ALA A 37 15.03 12.01 2.18
CA ALA A 37 14.15 12.59 3.19
C ALA A 37 12.67 12.24 2.92
N GLY A 38 12.25 12.28 1.65
CA GLY A 38 10.93 11.82 1.22
C GLY A 38 10.65 10.35 1.56
N GLN A 39 11.62 9.46 1.30
CA GLN A 39 11.50 8.03 1.65
C GLN A 39 11.30 7.84 3.15
N ILE A 40 12.08 8.54 3.98
CA ILE A 40 11.94 8.48 5.45
C ILE A 40 10.56 8.97 5.87
N ALA A 41 10.09 10.11 5.33
CA ALA A 41 8.78 10.66 5.65
C ALA A 41 7.64 9.71 5.30
N LEU A 42 7.69 9.07 4.12
CA LEU A 42 6.72 8.07 3.69
C LEU A 42 6.78 6.82 4.57
N MET A 43 7.98 6.36 4.94
CA MET A 43 8.15 5.20 5.82
C MET A 43 7.60 5.46 7.23
N LEU A 44 7.86 6.63 7.81
CA LEU A 44 7.29 7.01 9.11
C LEU A 44 5.77 7.11 9.04
N THR A 45 5.24 7.69 7.96
CA THR A 45 3.79 7.75 7.71
C THR A 45 3.21 6.35 7.58
N TRP A 46 3.90 5.44 6.88
CA TRP A 46 3.49 4.05 6.74
C TRP A 46 3.45 3.32 8.08
N ILE A 47 4.47 3.48 8.92
CA ILE A 47 4.50 2.91 10.28
C ILE A 47 3.33 3.44 11.10
N ALA A 48 3.14 4.76 11.15
CA ALA A 48 2.06 5.39 11.91
C ALA A 48 0.69 4.91 11.43
N PHE A 49 0.48 4.86 10.11
CA PHE A 49 -0.77 4.40 9.52
C PHE A 49 -1.02 2.91 9.74
N THR A 50 0.03 2.08 9.73
CA THR A 50 -0.05 0.65 10.04
C THR A 50 -0.45 0.40 11.48
N VAL A 51 0.21 1.08 12.43
CA VAL A 51 -0.13 0.98 13.87
C VAL A 51 -1.56 1.44 14.12
N TYR A 52 -1.98 2.55 13.51
CA TYR A 52 -3.36 3.03 13.62
C TYR A 52 -4.37 2.04 13.01
N SER A 53 -4.07 1.46 11.85
CA SER A 53 -4.91 0.46 11.19
C SER A 53 -5.06 -0.82 12.03
N MET A 54 -4.00 -1.25 12.73
CA MET A 54 -4.07 -2.35 13.69
C MET A 54 -4.97 -2.01 14.89
N TYR A 55 -4.81 -0.81 15.45
CA TYR A 55 -5.64 -0.33 16.54
C TYR A 55 -7.14 -0.33 16.17
N CYS A 56 -7.47 0.19 14.98
CA CYS A 56 -8.84 0.15 14.46
C CYS A 56 -9.35 -1.29 14.26
N SER A 57 -8.52 -2.17 13.68
CA SER A 57 -8.87 -3.58 13.43
C SER A 57 -9.10 -4.38 14.73
N TYR A 58 -8.46 -3.99 15.82
CA TYR A 58 -8.69 -4.58 17.13
C TYR A 58 -10.07 -4.21 17.67
N ARG A 59 -10.46 -2.92 17.54
CA ARG A 59 -11.73 -2.37 18.03
C ARG A 59 -12.93 -2.77 17.18
N GLU A 60 -12.77 -2.76 15.86
CA GLU A 60 -13.86 -2.98 14.90
C GLU A 60 -13.48 -3.99 13.83
N SER A 61 -14.46 -4.76 13.36
CA SER A 61 -14.26 -5.65 12.22
C SER A 61 -14.49 -4.88 10.93
N LEU A 62 -13.43 -4.73 10.13
CA LEU A 62 -13.44 -4.03 8.84
C LEU A 62 -14.61 -4.48 7.94
N VAL A 63 -14.84 -5.79 7.80
CA VAL A 63 -15.92 -6.33 6.96
C VAL A 63 -17.32 -5.88 7.41
N ARG A 64 -17.59 -5.86 8.73
CA ARG A 64 -18.90 -5.41 9.22
C ARG A 64 -19.08 -3.91 9.02
N THR A 65 -18.03 -3.12 9.25
CA THR A 65 -18.06 -1.67 9.04
C THR A 65 -18.24 -1.33 7.55
N MET A 66 -17.53 -2.02 6.66
CA MET A 66 -17.71 -1.88 5.21
C MET A 66 -19.12 -2.23 4.74
N ARG A 67 -19.73 -3.31 5.27
CA ARG A 67 -21.12 -3.65 4.93
C ARG A 67 -22.10 -2.53 5.34
N LYS A 68 -21.88 -1.89 6.49
CA LYS A 68 -22.68 -0.75 6.93
C LYS A 68 -22.45 0.48 6.03
N MET A 69 -21.19 0.79 5.71
CA MET A 69 -20.87 1.90 4.80
C MET A 69 -21.44 1.70 3.40
N ALA A 70 -21.41 0.48 2.86
CA ALA A 70 -21.95 0.17 1.54
C ALA A 70 -23.47 0.35 1.44
N ALA A 71 -24.20 0.34 2.56
CA ALA A 71 -25.63 0.65 2.59
C ALA A 71 -25.90 2.16 2.46
N LEU A 72 -24.90 3.01 2.73
CA LEU A 72 -25.00 4.47 2.63
C LEU A 72 -24.54 4.94 1.24
N HIS A 73 -25.27 5.88 0.63
CA HIS A 73 -24.90 6.45 -0.67
C HIS A 73 -23.49 7.07 -0.66
N TRP A 74 -23.20 7.89 0.35
CA TRP A 74 -21.87 8.47 0.54
C TRP A 74 -20.79 7.42 0.81
N GLY A 75 -21.11 6.36 1.57
CA GLY A 75 -20.15 5.29 1.83
C GLY A 75 -19.78 4.52 0.56
N ARG A 76 -20.73 4.31 -0.36
CA ARG A 76 -20.44 3.73 -1.68
C ARG A 76 -19.57 4.65 -2.54
N GLN A 77 -19.85 5.96 -2.54
CA GLN A 77 -19.04 6.92 -3.29
C GLN A 77 -17.60 6.95 -2.78
N ILE A 78 -17.39 7.08 -1.47
CA ILE A 78 -16.05 7.06 -0.85
C ILE A 78 -15.32 5.74 -1.18
N GLY A 79 -16.03 4.61 -1.15
CA GLY A 79 -15.47 3.32 -1.55
C GLY A 79 -15.02 3.31 -3.02
N MET A 80 -15.86 3.80 -3.93
CA MET A 80 -15.53 3.89 -5.36
C MET A 80 -14.34 4.83 -5.61
N ASP A 81 -14.31 5.99 -4.96
CA ASP A 81 -13.21 6.95 -5.06
C ASP A 81 -11.89 6.33 -4.60
N LEU A 82 -11.92 5.56 -3.51
CA LEU A 82 -10.77 4.80 -3.04
C LEU A 82 -10.29 3.80 -4.10
N TYR A 83 -11.17 2.96 -4.63
CA TYR A 83 -10.79 1.96 -5.64
C TYR A 83 -10.31 2.57 -6.95
N LEU A 84 -10.86 3.73 -7.35
CA LEU A 84 -10.36 4.49 -8.51
C LEU A 84 -8.93 4.97 -8.25
N GLY A 85 -8.65 5.47 -7.04
CA GLY A 85 -7.29 5.77 -6.58
C GLY A 85 -6.35 4.57 -6.64
N LEU A 86 -6.80 3.39 -6.20
CA LEU A 86 -6.01 2.16 -6.25
C LEU A 86 -5.69 1.72 -7.69
N ILE A 87 -6.64 1.88 -8.62
CA ILE A 87 -6.42 1.58 -10.04
C ILE A 87 -5.37 2.54 -10.63
N MET A 88 -5.47 3.84 -10.35
CA MET A 88 -4.47 4.82 -10.77
C MET A 88 -3.09 4.47 -10.21
N PHE A 89 -3.02 4.07 -8.94
CA PHE A 89 -1.78 3.64 -8.31
C PHE A 89 -1.19 2.40 -8.99
N CYS A 90 -2.02 1.41 -9.34
CA CYS A 90 -1.59 0.23 -10.09
C CYS A 90 -1.01 0.60 -11.46
N GLY A 91 -1.58 1.62 -12.13
CA GLY A 91 -1.00 2.22 -13.33
C GLY A 91 0.40 2.81 -13.10
N MET A 92 0.61 3.49 -11.96
CA MET A 92 1.94 4.00 -11.58
C MET A 92 2.96 2.88 -11.38
N ILE A 93 2.58 1.79 -10.70
CA ILE A 93 3.46 0.61 -10.54
C ILE A 93 3.85 0.06 -11.90
N TYR A 94 2.89 -0.07 -12.82
CA TYR A 94 3.18 -0.50 -14.19
C TYR A 94 4.17 0.43 -14.90
N MET A 95 4.05 1.75 -14.73
CA MET A 95 4.98 2.71 -15.32
C MET A 95 6.40 2.62 -14.72
N VAL A 96 6.51 2.32 -13.42
CA VAL A 96 7.81 2.19 -12.73
C VAL A 96 8.48 0.85 -13.02
N GLU A 97 7.73 -0.25 -12.94
CA GLU A 97 8.27 -1.62 -13.04
C GLU A 97 8.23 -2.18 -14.47
N GLY A 98 7.48 -1.55 -15.39
CA GLY A 98 7.31 -1.99 -16.77
C GLY A 98 6.55 -3.32 -16.93
N SER A 99 5.97 -3.87 -15.86
CA SER A 99 5.41 -5.22 -15.83
C SER A 99 3.98 -5.24 -15.28
N TRP A 100 3.04 -5.68 -16.12
CA TRP A 100 1.64 -5.91 -15.73
C TRP A 100 1.52 -6.97 -14.63
N ILE A 101 2.38 -7.99 -14.64
CA ILE A 101 2.35 -9.05 -13.64
C ILE A 101 2.67 -8.47 -12.27
N LEU A 102 3.71 -7.64 -12.17
CA LEU A 102 4.08 -6.99 -10.90
C LEU A 102 2.96 -6.05 -10.43
N ALA A 103 2.40 -5.23 -11.33
CA ALA A 103 1.28 -4.36 -10.98
C ALA A 103 0.09 -5.15 -10.40
N LEU A 104 -0.27 -6.29 -11.00
CA LEU A 104 -1.35 -7.16 -10.50
C LEU A 104 -1.01 -7.84 -9.17
N VAL A 105 0.25 -8.25 -8.98
CA VAL A 105 0.73 -8.82 -7.70
C VAL A 105 0.57 -7.80 -6.57
N TRP A 106 0.92 -6.54 -6.81
CA TRP A 106 0.74 -5.45 -5.84
C TRP A 106 -0.72 -5.03 -5.67
N LEU A 107 -1.55 -5.16 -6.70
CA LEU A 107 -2.98 -4.85 -6.63
C LEU A 107 -3.71 -5.76 -5.62
N LEU A 108 -3.34 -7.03 -5.54
CA LEU A 108 -4.06 -8.03 -4.74
C LEU A 108 -4.13 -7.67 -3.24
N PRO A 109 -3.02 -7.39 -2.53
CA PRO A 109 -3.09 -6.91 -1.15
C PRO A 109 -3.61 -5.47 -1.05
N THR A 110 -3.43 -4.65 -2.09
CA THR A 110 -3.93 -3.27 -2.16
C THR A 110 -5.47 -3.22 -2.12
N LEU A 111 -6.16 -4.17 -2.76
CA LEU A 111 -7.63 -4.25 -2.72
C LEU A 111 -8.19 -4.53 -1.31
N ILE A 112 -7.39 -5.17 -0.45
CA ILE A 112 -7.77 -5.53 0.93
C ILE A 112 -7.40 -4.41 1.90
N TYR A 113 -6.20 -3.86 1.75
CA TYR A 113 -5.60 -2.92 2.70
C TYR A 113 -5.66 -1.45 2.26
N GLY A 114 -6.24 -1.19 1.10
CA GLY A 114 -6.35 0.15 0.54
C GLY A 114 -4.98 0.80 0.44
N ASN A 115 -4.87 2.01 0.98
CA ASN A 115 -3.70 2.87 0.87
C ASN A 115 -2.45 2.38 1.61
N LEU A 116 -2.57 1.38 2.49
CA LEU A 116 -1.43 0.90 3.27
C LEU A 116 -0.34 0.26 2.38
N VAL A 117 -0.75 -0.52 1.37
CA VAL A 117 0.18 -1.18 0.44
C VAL A 117 0.80 -0.20 -0.55
N PRO A 118 0.03 0.69 -1.21
CA PRO A 118 0.57 1.77 -2.01
C PRO A 118 1.58 2.64 -1.28
N LEU A 119 1.30 2.97 -0.02
CA LEU A 119 2.19 3.80 0.78
C LEU A 119 3.52 3.08 1.08
N PHE A 120 3.48 1.76 1.33
CA PHE A 120 4.70 0.95 1.45
C PHE A 120 5.51 0.97 0.17
N TYR A 121 4.85 0.70 -0.96
CA TYR A 121 5.49 0.70 -2.28
C TYR A 121 6.12 2.06 -2.59
N ALA A 122 5.40 3.16 -2.34
CA ALA A 122 5.92 4.51 -2.57
C ALA A 122 7.15 4.80 -1.68
N ALA A 123 7.15 4.35 -0.42
CA ALA A 123 8.30 4.51 0.48
C ALA A 123 9.54 3.74 -0.02
N THR A 124 9.35 2.57 -0.61
CA THR A 124 10.44 1.68 -1.06
C THR A 124 10.92 1.96 -2.48
N ARG A 125 10.07 2.58 -3.32
CA ARG A 125 10.31 2.87 -4.75
C ARG A 125 10.40 4.36 -5.08
N LEU A 126 10.48 5.23 -4.07
CA LEU A 126 10.52 6.67 -4.31
C LEU A 126 11.65 7.11 -5.25
N PRO A 127 12.88 6.56 -5.19
CA PRO A 127 13.95 6.91 -6.12
C PRO A 127 13.61 6.58 -7.57
N GLU A 128 13.03 5.41 -7.82
CA GLU A 128 12.61 4.96 -9.14
C GLU A 128 11.43 5.79 -9.67
N ILE A 129 10.48 6.14 -8.79
CA ILE A 129 9.39 7.06 -9.11
C ILE A 129 9.95 8.44 -9.47
N ALA A 130 10.85 8.98 -8.66
CA ALA A 130 11.44 10.31 -8.85
C ALA A 130 12.31 10.38 -10.11
N ALA A 131 13.01 9.30 -10.48
CA ALA A 131 13.81 9.24 -11.70
C ALA A 131 12.96 9.18 -12.98
N GLY A 132 11.67 8.85 -12.88
CA GLY A 132 10.72 8.87 -14.00
C GLY A 132 10.17 10.26 -14.34
N PHE A 133 10.47 11.28 -13.51
CA PHE A 133 10.06 12.68 -13.70
C PHE A 133 11.28 13.59 -13.90
#